data_AF-A0A1Q5A1X0-F1
#
_entry.id   AF-A0A1Q5A1X0-F1
#
_cell.length_a   1.000
_cell.length_b   1.000
_cell.length_c   1.000
_cell.angle_alpha   90.00
_cell.angle_beta   90.00
_cell.angle_gamma   90.00
#
_symmetry.space_group_name_H-M   'P 1'
#
loop_
_entity.id
_entity.type
_entity.pdbx_description
1 polymer ?
#
loop_
_entity_poly.entity_id
_entity_poly.type
_entity_poly.pdbx_seq_one_letter_code
_entity_poly.pdbx_strand_id
1 'polypeptide(L)'
;MQSGHTVRTTRGTGMAQLSRHGRLAKQYWETYRPQALEELGTPEEQQDHFVGLDMRVTERIGSLADQMLLDVPMQERAAARNAVRAQARELVYDQEVFLPKEPGTEDREM
;
A
#
# COMPACT_ATOMS: atom_id res chain seq x y z
N MET A 1 -6.74 4.26 -53.94
CA MET A 1 -7.20 5.41 -53.13
C MET A 1 -7.46 4.86 -51.73
N GLN A 2 -6.47 4.96 -50.84
CA GLN A 2 -6.38 5.99 -49.79
C GLN A 2 -7.59 5.89 -48.84
N SER A 3 -7.42 5.25 -47.68
CA SER A 3 -7.16 5.90 -46.37
C SER A 3 -8.45 5.87 -45.54
N GLY A 4 -8.46 5.57 -44.24
CA GLY A 4 -7.38 5.27 -43.35
C GLY A 4 -7.93 4.78 -42.01
N HIS A 5 -7.02 4.14 -41.29
CA HIS A 5 -7.07 3.88 -39.85
C HIS A 5 -7.72 5.03 -39.07
N THR A 6 -8.60 4.69 -38.14
CA THR A 6 -8.50 5.28 -36.79
C THR A 6 -9.02 4.26 -35.78
N VAL A 7 -8.08 3.47 -35.27
CA VAL A 7 -8.22 2.79 -33.98
C VAL A 7 -8.46 3.87 -32.94
N ARG A 8 -9.65 3.90 -32.34
CA ARG A 8 -9.95 4.78 -31.21
C ARG A 8 -9.30 4.21 -29.95
N THR A 9 -7.98 4.35 -29.85
CA THR A 9 -7.23 4.17 -28.60
C THR A 9 -7.49 5.40 -27.74
N THR A 10 -8.53 5.34 -26.91
CA THR A 10 -8.70 6.28 -25.80
C THR A 10 -9.15 5.50 -24.57
N ARG A 11 -8.20 4.83 -23.92
CA ARG A 11 -8.16 4.79 -22.46
C ARG A 11 -6.73 5.12 -22.11
N GLY A 12 -6.51 6.39 -21.74
CA GLY A 12 -5.32 6.72 -20.98
C GLY A 12 -5.26 5.74 -19.83
N THR A 13 -4.14 5.03 -19.73
CA THR A 13 -3.74 4.30 -18.54
C THR A 13 -3.67 5.36 -17.46
N GLY A 14 -4.79 5.62 -16.80
CA GLY A 14 -4.83 6.51 -15.65
C GLY A 14 -3.88 5.89 -14.66
N MET A 15 -2.68 6.46 -14.52
CA MET A 15 -1.74 6.05 -13.49
C MET A 15 -2.56 5.98 -12.20
N ALA A 16 -2.79 4.76 -11.71
CA ALA A 16 -3.63 4.57 -10.54
C ALA A 16 -2.97 5.35 -9.41
N GLN A 17 -3.58 6.47 -9.04
CA GLN A 17 -2.98 7.39 -8.09
C GLN A 17 -2.83 6.63 -6.78
N LEU A 18 -1.59 6.52 -6.28
CA LEU A 18 -1.31 5.78 -5.05
C LEU A 18 -2.23 6.30 -3.95
N SER A 19 -2.94 5.39 -3.29
CA SER A 19 -3.74 5.72 -2.12
C SER A 19 -2.82 5.93 -0.90
N ARG A 20 -3.40 6.16 0.29
CA ARG A 20 -2.65 6.55 1.50
C ARG A 20 -1.59 5.52 1.89
N HIS A 21 -1.84 4.23 1.73
CA HIS A 21 -0.92 3.17 2.17
C HIS A 21 0.24 2.98 1.18
N GLY A 22 -0.08 2.94 -0.11
CA GLY A 22 0.93 2.85 -1.18
C GLY A 22 1.88 4.03 -1.16
N ARG A 23 1.39 5.26 -0.96
CA ARG A 23 2.27 6.45 -0.82
C ARG A 23 3.19 6.36 0.39
N LEU A 24 2.65 5.94 1.54
CA LEU A 24 3.43 5.80 2.76
C LEU A 24 4.54 4.75 2.61
N ALA A 25 4.20 3.58 2.05
CA ALA A 25 5.17 2.53 1.77
C ALA A 25 6.25 3.01 0.81
N LYS A 26 5.86 3.67 -0.29
CA LYS A 26 6.81 4.22 -1.26
C LYS A 26 7.80 5.21 -0.61
N GLN A 27 7.30 6.18 0.15
CA GLN A 27 8.14 7.15 0.85
C GLN A 27 9.09 6.49 1.86
N TYR A 28 8.61 5.47 2.58
CA TYR A 28 9.45 4.71 3.50
C TYR A 28 10.58 3.98 2.75
N TRP A 29 10.27 3.32 1.63
CA TRP A 29 11.26 2.59 0.85
C TRP A 29 12.25 3.52 0.15
N GLU A 30 11.81 4.66 -0.38
CA GLU A 30 12.69 5.70 -0.92
C GLU A 30 13.74 6.15 0.10
N THR A 31 13.39 6.16 1.40
CA THR A 31 14.28 6.59 2.48
C THR A 31 15.17 5.46 2.97
N TYR A 32 14.56 4.32 3.31
CA TYR A 32 15.18 3.26 4.11
C TYR A 32 15.46 1.97 3.34
N ARG A 33 14.90 1.82 2.14
CA ARG A 33 15.07 0.60 1.31
C ARG A 33 15.34 0.92 -0.17
N PRO A 34 16.30 1.80 -0.49
CA PRO A 34 16.56 2.22 -1.86
C PRO A 34 16.98 1.08 -2.78
N GLN A 35 17.77 0.09 -2.31
CA GLN A 35 18.18 -1.04 -3.16
C GLN A 35 16.97 -1.91 -3.51
N ALA A 36 16.13 -2.25 -2.53
CA ALA A 36 14.90 -3.00 -2.76
C ALA A 36 13.93 -2.26 -3.68
N LEU A 37 13.91 -0.92 -3.65
CA LEU A 37 13.14 -0.10 -4.58
C LEU A 37 13.70 -0.18 -6.02
N GLU A 38 15.02 -0.12 -6.18
CA GLU A 38 15.69 -0.26 -7.48
C GLU A 38 15.48 -1.67 -8.08
N GLU A 39 15.47 -2.71 -7.25
CA GLU A 39 15.22 -4.10 -7.67
C GLU A 39 13.82 -4.33 -8.25
N LEU A 40 12.84 -3.50 -7.89
CA LEU A 40 11.50 -3.54 -8.49
C LEU A 40 11.50 -3.14 -9.97
N GLY A 41 12.57 -2.51 -10.46
CA GLY A 41 12.77 -2.16 -11.85
C GLY A 41 12.36 -0.74 -12.19
N THR A 42 11.67 -0.58 -13.32
CA THR A 42 11.29 0.71 -13.89
C THR A 42 10.34 1.50 -12.96
N PRO A 43 10.25 2.82 -13.12
CA PRO A 43 9.30 3.63 -12.34
C PRO A 43 7.85 3.17 -12.46
N GLU A 44 7.47 2.57 -13.59
CA GLU A 44 6.13 2.01 -13.84
C GLU A 44 5.93 0.71 -13.04
N GLU A 45 6.91 -0.19 -13.01
CA GLU A 45 6.87 -1.42 -12.20
C GLU A 45 6.84 -1.12 -10.70
N GLN A 46 7.64 -0.13 -10.25
CA GLN A 46 7.59 0.37 -8.88
C GLN A 46 6.21 0.92 -8.53
N GLN A 47 5.63 1.74 -9.41
CA GLN A 47 4.30 2.30 -9.23
C GLN A 47 3.24 1.20 -9.11
N ASP A 48 3.25 0.21 -10.00
CA ASP A 48 2.33 -0.92 -9.98
C ASP A 48 2.50 -1.76 -8.70
N HIS A 49 3.73 -1.96 -8.24
CA HIS A 49 4.00 -2.62 -6.97
C HIS A 49 3.30 -1.93 -5.80
N PHE A 50 3.44 -0.61 -5.66
CA PHE A 50 2.84 0.14 -4.55
C PHE A 50 1.32 0.28 -4.67
N VAL A 51 0.76 0.25 -5.88
CA VAL A 51 -0.70 0.12 -6.08
C VAL A 51 -1.18 -1.24 -5.58
N GLY A 52 -0.49 -2.32 -5.95
CA GLY A 52 -0.81 -3.67 -5.47
C GLY A 52 -0.67 -3.80 -3.95
N LEU A 53 0.40 -3.24 -3.38
CA LEU A 53 0.62 -3.20 -1.93
C LEU A 53 -0.49 -2.44 -1.22
N ASP A 54 -0.93 -1.30 -1.75
CA ASP A 54 -2.01 -0.51 -1.18
C ASP A 54 -3.33 -1.30 -1.07
N MET A 55 -3.67 -2.02 -2.14
CA MET A 55 -4.85 -2.89 -2.17
C MET A 55 -4.74 -4.01 -1.14
N ARG A 56 -3.61 -4.73 -1.11
CA ARG A 56 -3.39 -5.81 -0.14
C ARG A 56 -3.44 -5.30 1.30
N VAL A 57 -2.79 -4.18 1.61
CA VAL A 57 -2.78 -3.60 2.95
C VAL A 57 -4.19 -3.22 3.37
N THR A 58 -4.96 -2.57 2.48
CA THR A 58 -6.35 -2.19 2.77
C THR A 58 -7.21 -3.41 3.09
N GLU A 59 -7.11 -4.46 2.28
CA GLU A 59 -7.83 -5.72 2.47
C GLU A 59 -7.43 -6.39 3.79
N ARG A 60 -6.13 -6.53 4.06
CA ARG A 60 -5.63 -7.15 5.29
C ARG A 60 -6.06 -6.39 6.55
N ILE A 61 -6.06 -5.06 6.52
CA ILE A 61 -6.55 -4.25 7.65
C ILE A 61 -8.04 -4.53 7.89
N GLY A 62 -8.84 -4.62 6.82
CA GLY A 62 -10.25 -4.97 6.91
C GLY A 62 -10.45 -6.34 7.56
N SER A 63 -9.84 -7.37 6.96
CA SER A 63 -9.95 -8.75 7.42
C SER A 63 -9.47 -8.94 8.85
N LEU A 64 -8.33 -8.35 9.22
CA LEU A 64 -7.79 -8.44 10.57
C LEU A 64 -8.67 -7.69 11.59
N ALA A 65 -9.16 -6.49 11.24
CA ALA A 65 -10.06 -5.75 12.11
C ALA A 65 -11.37 -6.50 12.33
N ASP A 66 -11.91 -7.15 11.30
CA ASP A 66 -13.13 -7.95 11.41
C ASP A 66 -12.89 -9.20 12.29
N GLN A 67 -11.74 -9.85 12.16
CA GLN A 67 -11.34 -10.96 13.04
C GLN A 67 -11.24 -10.52 14.51
N MET A 68 -10.53 -9.43 14.78
CA MET A 68 -10.35 -8.90 16.14
C MET A 68 -11.68 -8.43 16.76
N LEU A 69 -12.62 -7.95 15.94
CA LEU A 69 -13.97 -7.61 16.41
C LEU A 69 -14.78 -8.82 16.86
N LEU A 70 -14.46 -10.04 16.41
CA LEU A 70 -15.14 -11.25 16.86
C LEU A 70 -14.88 -11.52 18.35
N ASP A 71 -13.70 -11.15 18.85
CA ASP A 71 -13.31 -11.28 20.26
C ASP A 71 -13.96 -10.21 21.16
N VAL A 72 -14.53 -9.16 20.57
CA VAL A 72 -15.24 -8.10 21.30
C VAL A 72 -16.70 -8.51 21.53
N PRO A 73 -17.25 -8.34 22.75
CA PRO A 73 -18.67 -8.56 23.02
C PRO A 73 -19.57 -7.76 22.07
N MET A 74 -20.63 -8.38 21.57
CA MET A 74 -21.44 -7.82 20.47
C MET A 74 -21.99 -6.42 20.77
N GLN A 75 -22.36 -6.15 22.03
CA GLN A 75 -22.86 -4.87 22.52
C GLN A 75 -21.81 -3.75 22.50
N GLU A 76 -20.51 -4.09 22.52
CA GLU A 76 -19.40 -3.13 22.54
C GLU A 76 -18.75 -2.93 21.16
N ARG A 77 -19.03 -3.81 20.19
CA ARG A 77 -18.40 -3.79 18.86
C ARG A 77 -18.49 -2.44 18.14
N ALA A 78 -19.63 -1.76 18.24
CA ALA A 78 -19.81 -0.45 17.60
C ALA A 78 -18.83 0.59 18.15
N ALA A 79 -18.62 0.61 19.48
CA ALA A 79 -17.67 1.50 20.14
C ALA A 79 -16.22 1.08 19.89
N ALA A 80 -15.94 -0.23 19.83
CA ALA A 80 -14.60 -0.76 19.64
C ALA A 80 -14.09 -0.69 18.19
N ARG A 81 -14.98 -0.54 17.19
CA ARG A 81 -14.64 -0.65 15.75
C ARG A 81 -13.46 0.23 15.32
N ASN A 82 -13.44 1.49 15.77
CA ASN A 82 -12.37 2.42 15.39
C ASN A 82 -11.03 2.04 16.04
N ALA A 83 -11.05 1.64 17.31
CA ALA A 83 -9.85 1.20 18.04
C ALA A 83 -9.28 -0.08 17.43
N VAL A 84 -10.14 -1.07 17.18
CA VAL A 84 -9.74 -2.34 16.53
C VAL A 84 -9.17 -2.10 15.14
N ARG A 85 -9.79 -1.22 14.34
CA ARG A 85 -9.26 -0.88 13.02
C ARG A 85 -7.91 -0.16 13.09
N ALA A 86 -7.70 0.69 14.10
CA ALA A 86 -6.41 1.35 14.32
C ALA A 86 -5.33 0.32 14.69
N GLN A 87 -5.65 -0.62 15.59
CA GLN A 87 -4.73 -1.69 15.99
C GLN A 87 -4.40 -2.63 14.83
N ALA A 88 -5.39 -3.05 14.05
CA ALA A 88 -5.19 -3.86 12.86
C ALA A 88 -4.28 -3.14 11.84
N ARG A 89 -4.45 -1.83 11.67
CA ARG A 89 -3.58 -1.01 10.81
C ARG A 89 -2.13 -1.01 11.28
N GLU A 90 -1.88 -0.83 12.57
CA GLU A 90 -0.53 -0.86 13.13
C GLU A 90 0.15 -2.20 12.88
N LEU A 91 -0.55 -3.31 13.15
CA LEU A 91 -0.04 -4.66 12.93
C LEU A 91 0.26 -4.93 11.45
N VAL A 92 -0.62 -4.51 10.53
CA VAL A 92 -0.39 -4.69 9.10
C VAL A 92 0.75 -3.80 8.60
N TYR A 93 0.89 -2.57 9.13
CA TYR A 93 1.99 -1.69 8.73
C TYR A 93 3.35 -2.24 9.14
N ASP A 94 3.47 -2.77 10.35
CA ASP A 94 4.68 -3.42 10.82
C ASP A 94 5.11 -4.58 9.89
N GLN A 95 4.13 -5.34 9.37
CA GLN A 95 4.40 -6.50 8.52
C GLN A 95 4.64 -6.17 7.04
N GLU A 96 3.98 -5.14 6.50
CA GLU A 96 3.91 -4.94 5.03
C GLU A 96 4.46 -3.58 4.57
N VAL A 97 4.52 -2.58 5.46
CA VAL A 97 4.91 -1.21 5.10
C VAL A 97 6.30 -0.90 5.64
N PHE A 98 6.50 -1.07 6.95
CA PHE A 98 7.73 -0.73 7.66
C PHE A 98 8.67 -1.93 7.74
N LEU A 99 9.08 -2.41 6.57
CA LEU A 99 10.02 -3.52 6.47
C LEU A 99 11.41 -3.12 7.01
N PRO A 100 12.25 -4.11 7.38
CA PRO A 100 13.59 -3.84 7.91
C PRO A 100 14.37 -2.88 7.00
N LYS A 101 14.96 -1.85 7.64
CA LYS A 101 15.80 -0.85 6.97
C LYS A 101 17.02 -1.53 6.35
N GLU A 102 17.48 -1.02 5.21
CA GLU A 102 18.74 -1.45 4.62
C GLU A 102 19.93 -0.92 5.43
N PRO A 103 21.06 -1.65 5.48
CA PRO A 103 22.26 -1.19 6.16
C PRO A 103 22.73 0.17 5.64
N GLY A 104 23.04 1.09 6.55
CA GLY A 104 23.46 2.46 6.22
C GLY A 104 22.30 3.42 5.90
N THR A 105 21.07 3.03 6.20
CA THR A 105 19.89 3.90 6.08
C THR A 105 19.24 4.25 7.42
N GLU A 106 19.74 3.66 8.52
CA GLU A 106 19.16 3.76 9.86
C GLU A 106 19.13 5.20 10.38
N ASP A 107 20.21 5.96 10.14
CA ASP A 107 20.39 7.34 10.59
C ASP A 107 19.70 8.39 9.70
N ARG A 108 18.91 7.97 8.70
CA ARG A 108 18.19 8.90 7.79
C ARG A 108 16.90 9.46 8.40
N GLU A 109 16.65 9.19 9.68
CA GLU A 109 15.58 9.80 10.46
C GLU A 109 15.90 11.28 10.69
N MET A 110 15.28 12.17 9.89
CA MET A 110 15.22 13.61 10.16
C MET A 110 14.15 13.94 11.19
#